data_AF-A0A1H4V5V7-F1
#
_entry.id   AF-A0A1H4V5V7-F1
#
_cell.length_a   1.000
_cell.length_b   1.000
_cell.length_c   1.000
_cell.angle_alpha   90.00
_cell.angle_beta   90.00
_cell.angle_gamma   90.00
#
_symmetry.space_group_name_H-M   'P 1'
#
loop_
_entity.id
_entity.type
_entity.pdbx_description
1 polymer ?
#
loop_
_entity_poly.entity_id
_entity_poly.type
_entity_poly.pdbx_seq_one_letter_code
_entity_poly.pdbx_strand_id
1 'polypeptide(L)' 'MYSQMPMYNRNHEAYFKQMYEWHNQMSQYQEQLRKFHEDRANQFRGMVNEKETVTMGNGTT' A
#
# COMPACT_ATOMS: atom_id res chain seq x y z
N MET A 1 1.45 1.23 12.34
CA MET A 1 1.89 2.37 13.18
C MET A 1 3.00 3.06 12.42
N TYR A 2 2.90 4.37 12.18
CA TYR A 2 3.98 5.13 11.56
C TYR A 2 5.13 5.27 12.56
N SER A 3 6.31 4.72 12.24
CA SER A 3 7.52 5.01 13.01
C SER A 3 7.93 6.46 12.75
N GLN A 4 8.04 7.26 13.81
CA GLN A 4 8.52 8.64 13.68
C GLN A 4 9.97 8.64 13.21
N MET A 5 10.33 9.62 12.38
CA MET A 5 11.71 9.80 11.93
C MET A 5 12.62 10.01 13.15
N PRO A 6 13.75 9.28 13.25
CA PRO A 6 14.71 9.51 14.32
C PRO A 6 15.18 10.95 14.35
N MET A 7 15.24 11.53 15.55
CA MET A 7 15.82 12.86 15.75
C MET A 7 17.34 12.75 15.82
N TYR A 8 18.03 13.76 15.28
CA TYR A 8 19.48 13.84 15.36
C TYR A 8 19.96 13.72 16.81
N ASN A 9 20.98 12.89 17.01
CA ASN A 9 21.66 12.75 18.29
C ASN A 9 23.19 12.87 18.09
N ARG A 10 23.92 13.24 19.16
CA ARG A 10 25.38 13.47 19.09
C ARG A 10 26.19 12.20 18.84
N ASN A 11 25.60 11.02 19.02
CA ASN A 11 26.22 9.75 18.63
C ASN A 11 25.89 9.47 17.16
N HIS A 12 26.78 9.94 16.28
CA HIS A 12 26.62 9.82 14.84
C HIS A 12 26.35 8.39 14.37
N GLU A 13 27.09 7.40 14.90
CA GLU A 13 26.95 6.00 14.51
C GLU A 13 25.54 5.48 14.83
N ALA A 14 25.07 5.73 16.06
CA ALA A 14 23.73 5.32 16.47
C ALA A 14 22.64 6.02 15.65
N TYR A 15 22.80 7.32 15.37
CA TYR A 15 21.87 8.06 14.53
C TYR A 15 21.78 7.51 13.11
N PHE A 16 22.92 7.25 12.45
CA PHE A 16 22.93 6.70 11.09
C PHE A 16 22.25 5.33 11.02
N LYS A 17 22.49 4.47 12.02
CA LYS A 17 21.83 3.16 12.09
C LYS A 17 20.31 3.29 12.23
N GLN A 18 19.86 4.14 13.15
CA GLN A 18 18.43 4.40 13.35
C GLN A 18 17.76 4.96 12.09
N MET A 19 18.42 5.90 11.41
CA MET A 19 17.91 6.46 10.16
C MET A 19 17.83 5.40 9.05
N TYR A 20 18.83 4.53 8.92
CA TYR A 20 18.80 3.43 7.94
C TYR A 20 17.63 2.47 8.19
N GLU A 21 17.45 2.04 9.45
CA GLU A 21 16.35 1.17 9.84
C GLU A 21 14.98 1.83 9.58
N TRP A 22 14.84 3.11 9.92
CA TRP A 22 13.63 3.88 9.65
C TRP A 22 13.31 3.97 8.16
N HIS A 23 14.31 4.22 7.31
CA HIS A 23 14.12 4.26 5.85
C HIS A 23 13.63 2.91 5.29
N ASN A 24 14.19 1.80 5.78
CA ASN A 24 13.74 0.47 5.36
C ASN A 24 12.29 0.21 5.76
N GLN A 25 11.92 0.55 7.00
CA GLN A 25 10.53 0.44 7.47
C GLN A 25 9.58 1.31 6.64
N MET A 26 9.99 2.54 6.30
CA MET A 26 9.16 3.44 5.49
C MET A 26 8.97 2.91 4.07
N SER A 27 10.03 2.35 3.45
CA SER A 27 9.96 1.74 2.13
C SER A 27 8.99 0.55 2.11
N GLN A 28 9.09 -0.35 3.09
CA GLN A 28 8.16 -1.48 3.24
C GLN A 28 6.72 -1.01 3.43
N TYR A 29 6.51 0.04 4.23
CA TYR A 29 5.17 0.59 4.45
C TYR A 29 4.58 1.17 3.15
N GLN A 30 5.37 1.90 2.37
CA GLN A 30 4.94 2.43 1.07
C GLN A 30 4.57 1.31 0.08
N GLU A 31 5.33 0.22 0.08
CA GLU A 31 5.01 -0.95 -0.73
C GLU A 31 3.69 -1.62 -0.31
N GLN A 32 3.45 -1.74 1.00
CA GLN A 32 2.17 -2.25 1.52
C GLN A 32 0.99 -1.37 1.12
N LEU A 33 1.15 -0.04 1.19
CA LEU A 33 0.13 0.90 0.73
C LEU A 33 -0.15 0.77 -0.77
N ARG A 34 0.91 0.67 -1.58
CA ARG A 34 0.78 0.45 -3.03
C ARG A 34 -0.03 -0.80 -3.30
N LYS A 35 0.34 -1.93 -2.68
CA LYS A 35 -0.38 -3.20 -2.83
C LYS A 35 -1.83 -3.11 -2.40
N PHE A 36 -2.12 -2.46 -1.27
CA PHE A 36 -3.49 -2.27 -0.81
C PHE A 36 -4.36 -1.51 -1.84
N HIS A 37 -3.81 -0.46 -2.45
CA HIS A 37 -4.52 0.30 -3.48
C HIS A 37 -4.71 -0.50 -4.77
N GLU A 38 -3.72 -1.29 -5.18
CA GLU A 38 -3.82 -2.20 -6.32
C GLU A 38 -4.88 -3.29 -6.08
N ASP A 39 -4.86 -3.95 -4.92
CA ASP A 39 -5.83 -4.98 -4.54
C ASP A 39 -7.25 -4.42 -4.55
N ARG A 40 -7.43 -3.20 -4.00
CA ARG A 40 -8.73 -2.52 -3.98
C ARG A 40 -9.20 -2.13 -5.39
N ALA A 41 -8.29 -1.67 -6.26
CA ALA A 41 -8.62 -1.37 -7.65
C ALA A 41 -9.03 -2.63 -8.42
N ASN A 42 -8.34 -3.75 -8.20
CA ASN A 42 -8.67 -5.04 -8.79
C ASN A 42 -10.04 -5.55 -8.30
N GLN A 43 -10.35 -5.40 -7.02
CA GLN A 43 -11.67 -5.73 -6.47
C GLN A 43 -12.78 -4.95 -7.17
N PHE A 44 -12.62 -3.62 -7.31
CA PHE A 44 -13.62 -2.80 -8.00
C PHE A 44 -13.76 -3.17 -9.49
N ARG A 45 -12.65 -3.46 -10.18
CA ARG A 45 -12.67 -3.94 -11.56
C ARG A 45 -13.46 -5.26 -11.68
N GLY A 46 -13.24 -6.19 -10.77
CA GLY A 46 -14.01 -7.45 -10.70
C GLY A 46 -15.51 -7.19 -10.56
N MET A 47 -15.91 -6.31 -9.64
CA MET A 47 -17.32 -5.95 -9.44
C MET A 47 -17.97 -5.29 -10.68
N VAL A 48 -17.23 -4.46 -11.43
CA VAL A 48 -17.74 -3.86 -12.68
C VAL A 48 -17.94 -4.94 -13.74
N ASN A 49 -16.95 -5.79 -13.94
CA ASN A 49 -17.03 -6.87 -14.92
C ASN A 49 -18.15 -7.88 -14.59
N GLU A 50 -18.36 -8.21 -13.31
CA GLU A 50 -19.48 -9.04 -12.86
C GLU A 50 -20.85 -8.38 -13.11
N LYS A 51 -20.96 -7.06 -12.94
CA LYS A 51 -22.20 -6.33 -13.27
C LYS A 51 -22.47 -6.29 -14.77
N GLU A 52 -21.44 -6.15 -15.60
CA GLU A 52 -21.58 -6.20 -17.06
C GLU A 52 -22.02 -7.59 -17.56
N THR A 53 -21.47 -8.67 -17.00
CA THR A 53 -21.89 -10.03 -17.38
C THR A 53 -23.30 -10.35 -16.93
N VAL A 54 -23.75 -9.89 -15.75
CA VAL A 54 -25.15 -10.03 -15.30
C VAL A 54 -26.10 -9.21 -16.18
N THR A 55 -25.71 -8.02 -16.61
CA THR A 55 -26.53 -7.16 -17.49
C THR A 55 -26.67 -7.76 -18.89
N MET A 56 -25.61 -8.38 -19.43
CA MET A 56 -25.64 -9.09 -20.72
C MET A 56 -26.31 -10.47 -20.63
N GLY A 57 -26.34 -11.10 -19.45
CA GLY A 57 -26.95 -12.42 -19.22
C GLY A 57 -28.45 -12.38 -18.90
N ASN A 58 -28.99 -11.25 -18.44
CA ASN A 58 -30.42 -11.07 -18.15
C ASN A 58 -31.18 -10.32 -19.26
N GLY A 59 -30.60 -10.19 -20.45
CA GLY A 59 -31.31 -9.77 -21.65
C GLY A 59 -32.22 -10.89 -22.17
N THR A 60 -33.34 -11.16 -21.49
CA THR A 60 -34.48 -11.84 -22.11
C THR A 60 -35.22 -10.86 -23.04
N THR A 61 -35.30 -11.26 -24.32
CA THR A 61 -36.07 -10.71 -25.47
C THR A 61 -35.73 -9.33 -26.00
#